data_AF-A0AAD4CBW7-F1
#
_entry.id   AF-A0AAD4CBW7-F1
#
_cell.length_a   1.000
_cell.length_b   1.000
_cell.length_c   1.000
_cell.angle_alpha   90.00
_cell.angle_beta   90.00
_cell.angle_gamma   90.00
#
_symmetry.space_group_name_H-M   'P 1'
#
loop_
_entity.id
_entity.type
_entity.pdbx_description
1 polymer ?
#
loop_
_entity_poly.entity_id
_entity_poly.type
_entity_poly.pdbx_seq_one_letter_code
_entity_poly.pdbx_strand_id
1 'polypeptide(L)'
;KYSDLFLTAKFARTASTRRTLNTIYMAVSTFYAQILCFRRLLRPSQPPATVDRHALTNILEITHKQYASDPQLLRRLHWPLVMGVVETEDPVQREWLRQRLLELRDYHTEYRWANDIAEEVLDKQDTSQGRYVNLAELLRNSRPSK
;
A
#
# COMPACT_ATOMS: atom_id res chain seq x y z
N LYS A 1 19.41 -6.06 4.27
CA LYS A 1 19.84 -6.36 2.89
C LYS A 1 19.26 -5.42 1.82
N TYR A 2 18.26 -4.58 2.11
CA TYR A 2 17.75 -3.60 1.15
C TYR A 2 18.21 -2.15 1.41
N SER A 3 18.96 -1.88 2.49
CA SER A 3 19.46 -0.54 2.89
C SER A 3 20.13 0.21 1.74
N ASP A 4 20.92 -0.49 0.94
CA ASP A 4 21.73 0.10 -0.12
C ASP A 4 20.86 0.54 -1.31
N LEU A 5 19.73 -0.13 -1.52
CA LEU A 5 18.71 0.28 -2.48
C LEU A 5 18.04 1.59 -2.03
N PHE A 6 17.76 1.77 -0.73
CA PHE A 6 17.23 3.03 -0.19
C PHE A 6 18.24 4.19 -0.32
N LEU A 7 19.51 3.93 -0.04
CA LEU A 7 20.57 4.93 -0.16
C LEU A 7 20.79 5.32 -1.62
N THR A 8 20.89 4.34 -2.52
CA THR A 8 20.94 4.57 -3.97
C THR A 8 19.72 5.36 -4.43
N ALA A 9 18.55 5.09 -3.83
CA ALA A 9 17.33 5.77 -4.17
C ALA A 9 17.37 7.29 -3.88
N LYS A 10 18.13 7.68 -2.86
CA LYS A 10 18.22 9.05 -2.34
C LYS A 10 19.13 9.96 -3.18
N PHE A 11 20.10 9.42 -3.94
CA PHE A 11 21.18 10.21 -4.55
C PHE A 11 21.19 10.30 -6.08
N ALA A 12 20.24 9.69 -6.77
CA ALA A 12 20.25 9.56 -8.22
C ALA A 12 19.69 10.79 -8.98
N ARG A 13 20.43 11.31 -9.98
CA ARG A 13 20.11 12.55 -10.72
C ARG A 13 19.98 12.47 -12.26
N THR A 14 20.32 11.37 -12.95
CA THR A 14 20.18 11.30 -14.44
C THR A 14 18.93 10.53 -14.89
N ALA A 15 18.48 10.67 -16.15
CA ALA A 15 17.25 10.04 -16.66
C ALA A 15 17.24 8.51 -16.58
N SER A 16 18.36 7.84 -16.86
CA SER A 16 18.54 6.39 -16.63
C SER A 16 18.40 6.07 -15.15
N THR A 17 19.02 6.89 -14.29
CA THR A 17 18.91 6.73 -12.84
C THR A 17 17.48 6.96 -12.34
N ARG A 18 16.71 7.91 -12.90
CA ARG A 18 15.30 8.15 -12.55
C ARG A 18 14.43 6.93 -12.82
N ARG A 19 14.66 6.22 -13.91
CA ARG A 19 13.96 4.95 -14.19
C ARG A 19 14.32 3.89 -13.16
N THR A 20 15.61 3.73 -12.87
CA THR A 20 16.11 2.81 -11.84
C THR A 20 15.48 3.13 -10.48
N LEU A 21 15.41 4.42 -10.11
CA LEU A 21 14.77 4.89 -8.89
C LEU A 21 13.31 4.45 -8.81
N ASN A 22 12.52 4.70 -9.85
CA ASN A 22 11.10 4.34 -9.85
C ASN A 22 10.91 2.82 -9.70
N THR A 23 11.77 2.03 -10.33
CA THR A 23 11.77 0.56 -10.14
C THR A 23 12.12 0.18 -8.70
N ILE A 24 13.12 0.82 -8.10
CA ILE A 24 13.49 0.58 -6.70
C ILE A 24 12.33 0.93 -5.77
N TYR A 25 11.72 2.11 -5.94
CA TYR A 25 10.57 2.54 -5.15
C TYR A 25 9.40 1.57 -5.26
N MET A 26 9.09 1.10 -6.46
CA MET A 26 8.07 0.08 -6.69
C MET A 26 8.39 -1.23 -5.94
N ALA A 27 9.60 -1.76 -6.10
CA ALA A 27 10.00 -3.02 -5.48
C ALA A 27 9.99 -2.94 -3.94
N VAL A 28 10.54 -1.85 -3.41
CA VAL A 28 10.61 -1.59 -1.97
C VAL A 28 9.21 -1.42 -1.36
N SER A 29 8.36 -0.62 -1.98
CA SER A 29 7.00 -0.39 -1.48
C SER A 29 6.18 -1.68 -1.51
N THR A 30 6.34 -2.49 -2.57
CA THR A 30 5.73 -3.82 -2.67
C THR A 30 6.22 -4.77 -1.57
N PHE A 31 7.52 -4.78 -1.27
CA PHE A 31 8.08 -5.59 -0.18
C PHE A 31 7.49 -5.18 1.18
N TYR A 32 7.36 -3.88 1.46
CA TYR A 32 6.72 -3.42 2.69
C TYR A 32 5.24 -3.78 2.77
N ALA A 33 4.52 -3.70 1.64
CA ALA A 33 3.13 -4.13 1.57
C ALA A 33 2.99 -5.64 1.87
N GLN A 34 3.95 -6.46 1.45
CA GLN A 34 3.99 -7.89 1.80
C GLN A 34 4.22 -8.12 3.31
N ILE A 35 5.08 -7.33 3.97
CA ILE A 35 5.28 -7.41 5.42
C ILE A 35 3.95 -7.16 6.15
N LEU A 36 3.26 -6.08 5.79
CA LEU A 36 1.97 -5.72 6.39
C LEU A 36 0.90 -6.79 6.09
N CYS A 37 0.86 -7.30 4.86
CA CYS A 37 -0.06 -8.36 4.47
C CYS A 37 0.18 -9.63 5.31
N PHE A 38 1.41 -10.12 5.40
CA PHE A 38 1.72 -11.31 6.19
C PHE A 38 1.44 -11.13 7.68
N ARG A 39 1.65 -9.91 8.22
CA ARG A 39 1.21 -9.61 9.58
C ARG A 39 -0.29 -9.79 9.72
N ARG A 40 -1.10 -9.20 8.84
CA ARG A 40 -2.57 -9.33 8.84
C ARG A 40 -3.04 -10.77 8.67
N LEU A 41 -2.36 -11.55 7.85
CA LEU A 41 -2.72 -12.95 7.59
C LEU A 41 -2.36 -13.88 8.75
N LEU A 42 -1.18 -13.72 9.33
CA LEU A 42 -0.63 -14.68 10.30
C LEU A 42 -0.89 -14.27 11.75
N ARG A 43 -1.06 -12.97 12.01
CA ARG A 43 -1.13 -12.39 13.36
C ARG A 43 -2.19 -11.26 13.44
N PRO A 44 -3.46 -11.52 13.05
CA PRO A 44 -4.48 -10.47 12.94
C PRO A 44 -4.80 -9.76 14.26
N SER A 45 -4.72 -10.47 15.39
CA SER A 45 -5.05 -9.93 16.72
C SER A 45 -3.88 -9.21 17.40
N GLN A 46 -2.68 -9.22 16.80
CA GLN A 46 -1.51 -8.58 17.41
C GLN A 46 -1.39 -7.12 16.96
N PRO A 47 -1.03 -6.19 17.88
CA PRO A 47 -0.76 -4.81 17.51
C PRO A 47 0.46 -4.71 16.59
N PRO A 48 0.58 -3.64 15.79
CA PRO A 48 1.71 -3.47 14.87
C PRO A 48 3.04 -3.38 15.62
N ALA A 49 4.02 -4.17 15.19
CA ALA A 49 5.39 -4.08 15.68
C ALA A 49 6.12 -2.89 15.04
N THR A 50 7.32 -2.57 15.53
CA THR A 50 8.16 -1.48 14.97
C THR A 50 8.42 -1.65 13.48
N VAL A 51 8.63 -2.88 13.01
CA VAL A 51 8.84 -3.17 11.58
C VAL A 51 7.60 -2.86 10.74
N ASP A 52 6.41 -3.08 11.28
CA ASP A 52 5.14 -2.83 10.58
C ASP A 52 4.89 -1.33 10.47
N ARG A 53 5.11 -0.58 11.57
CA ARG A 53 5.03 0.89 11.56
C ARG A 53 6.04 1.48 10.57
N HIS A 54 7.28 0.98 10.59
CA HIS A 54 8.31 1.41 9.64
C HIS A 54 7.92 1.08 8.18
N ALA A 55 7.34 -0.10 7.94
CA ALA A 55 6.84 -0.48 6.61
C ALA A 55 5.76 0.48 6.12
N LEU A 56 4.77 0.80 6.97
CA LEU A 56 3.73 1.76 6.65
C LEU A 56 4.31 3.16 6.35
N THR A 57 5.20 3.68 7.21
CA THR A 57 5.85 4.97 6.98
C THR A 57 6.56 5.01 5.62
N ASN A 58 7.30 3.97 5.26
CA ASN A 58 8.00 3.93 3.98
C ASN A 58 7.03 3.83 2.79
N ILE A 59 5.91 3.10 2.92
CA ILE A 59 4.87 3.08 1.88
C ILE A 59 4.31 4.49 1.66
N LEU A 60 3.98 5.21 2.73
CA LEU A 60 3.46 6.58 2.65
C LEU A 60 4.46 7.52 1.99
N GLU A 61 5.72 7.53 2.44
CA GLU A 61 6.78 8.36 1.88
C GLU A 61 7.01 8.09 0.40
N ILE A 62 7.09 6.82 0.01
CA ILE A 62 7.29 6.42 -1.39
C ILE A 62 6.09 6.82 -2.24
N THR A 63 4.88 6.62 -1.75
CA THR A 63 3.65 6.95 -2.48
C THR A 63 3.55 8.45 -2.73
N HIS A 64 3.75 9.28 -1.70
CA HIS A 64 3.79 10.74 -1.84
C HIS A 64 4.88 11.18 -2.81
N LYS A 65 6.09 10.61 -2.70
CA LYS A 65 7.21 10.94 -3.59
C LYS A 65 6.95 10.58 -5.04
N GLN A 66 6.38 9.39 -5.29
CA GLN A 66 6.06 8.95 -6.65
C GLN A 66 4.93 9.79 -7.24
N TYR A 67 3.87 10.09 -6.47
CA TYR A 67 2.77 10.95 -6.92
C TYR A 67 3.25 12.36 -7.29
N ALA A 68 4.07 12.99 -6.43
CA ALA A 68 4.62 14.30 -6.69
C ALA A 68 5.56 14.34 -7.91
N SER A 69 6.21 13.21 -8.22
CA SER A 69 7.07 13.07 -9.39
C SER A 69 6.27 12.88 -10.68
N ASP A 70 5.32 11.94 -10.68
CA ASP A 70 4.40 11.64 -11.78
C ASP A 70 3.26 10.73 -11.24
N PRO A 71 2.01 11.22 -11.20
CA PRO A 71 0.87 10.44 -10.72
C PRO A 71 0.69 9.07 -11.39
N GLN A 72 1.12 8.91 -12.65
CA GLN A 72 1.02 7.63 -13.36
C GLN A 72 1.88 6.52 -12.73
N LEU A 73 2.90 6.89 -11.95
CA LEU A 73 3.75 5.92 -11.25
C LEU A 73 2.97 5.12 -10.19
N LEU A 74 1.86 5.69 -9.67
CA LEU A 74 1.00 5.00 -8.71
C LEU A 74 0.30 3.76 -9.27
N ARG A 75 0.15 3.64 -10.60
CA ARG A 75 -0.42 2.42 -11.24
C ARG A 75 0.33 1.16 -10.85
N ARG A 76 1.63 1.28 -10.58
CA ARG A 76 2.50 0.16 -10.15
C ARG A 76 2.48 -0.08 -8.64
N LEU A 77 1.77 0.75 -7.88
CA LEU A 77 1.71 0.73 -6.41
C LEU A 77 0.31 0.41 -5.89
N HIS A 78 -0.59 -0.16 -6.70
CA HIS A 78 -1.96 -0.49 -6.29
C HIS A 78 -2.01 -1.32 -4.99
N TRP A 79 -1.18 -2.37 -4.86
CA TRP A 79 -1.16 -3.18 -3.65
C TRP A 79 -0.58 -2.43 -2.43
N PRO A 80 0.56 -1.73 -2.54
CA PRO A 80 0.99 -0.80 -1.48
C PRO A 80 -0.04 0.24 -1.07
N LEU A 81 -0.80 0.80 -2.02
CA LEU A 81 -1.89 1.73 -1.73
C LEU A 81 -2.98 1.07 -0.88
N VAL A 82 -3.43 -0.14 -1.24
CA VAL A 82 -4.40 -0.91 -0.44
C VAL A 82 -3.89 -1.11 0.99
N MET A 83 -2.65 -1.57 1.14
CA MET A 83 -2.08 -1.77 2.48
C MET A 83 -1.92 -0.46 3.24
N GLY A 84 -1.57 0.64 2.56
CA GLY A 84 -1.51 1.97 3.18
C GLY A 84 -2.87 2.42 3.70
N VAL A 85 -3.95 2.26 2.91
CA VAL A 85 -5.33 2.59 3.29
C VAL A 85 -5.77 1.81 4.52
N VAL A 86 -5.52 0.49 4.52
CA VAL A 86 -5.96 -0.44 5.56
C VAL A 86 -5.19 -0.30 6.87
N GLU A 87 -3.94 0.13 6.80
CA GLU A 87 -3.03 0.16 7.97
C GLU A 87 -2.87 1.55 8.58
N THR A 88 -3.14 2.62 7.83
CA THR A 88 -3.03 3.98 8.39
C THR A 88 -4.14 4.26 9.39
N GLU A 89 -3.74 4.78 10.55
CA GLU A 89 -4.66 5.27 11.59
C GLU A 89 -4.98 6.77 11.38
N ASP A 90 -4.17 7.49 10.60
CA ASP A 90 -4.39 8.89 10.25
C ASP A 90 -5.52 9.00 9.20
N PRO A 91 -6.66 9.64 9.53
CA PRO A 91 -7.80 9.75 8.62
C PRO A 91 -7.51 10.63 7.39
N VAL A 92 -6.65 11.64 7.52
CA VAL A 92 -6.27 12.51 6.40
C VAL A 92 -5.42 11.73 5.39
N GLN A 93 -4.47 10.95 5.88
CA GLN A 93 -3.67 10.06 5.02
C GLN A 93 -4.53 8.97 4.40
N ARG A 94 -5.47 8.39 5.16
CA ARG A 94 -6.39 7.37 4.64
C ARG A 94 -7.20 7.90 3.47
N GLU A 95 -7.83 9.06 3.64
CA GLU A 95 -8.67 9.66 2.61
C GLU A 95 -7.85 10.02 1.37
N TRP A 96 -6.65 10.58 1.54
CA TRP A 96 -5.76 10.85 0.42
C TRP A 96 -5.41 9.58 -0.36
N LEU A 97 -5.07 8.49 0.33
CA LEU A 97 -4.74 7.20 -0.32
C LEU A 97 -5.96 6.58 -1.01
N ARG A 98 -7.15 6.65 -0.40
CA ARG A 98 -8.40 6.17 -1.01
C ARG A 98 -8.70 6.89 -2.31
N GLN A 99 -8.56 8.21 -2.34
CA GLN A 99 -8.73 8.99 -3.57
C GLN A 99 -7.74 8.55 -4.66
N ARG A 100 -6.46 8.36 -4.31
CA ARG A 100 -5.46 7.87 -5.26
C ARG A 100 -5.77 6.46 -5.76
N LEU A 101 -6.30 5.58 -4.92
CA LEU A 101 -6.72 4.24 -5.33
C LEU A 101 -7.94 4.28 -6.25
N LEU A 102 -8.91 5.16 -5.97
CA LEU A 102 -10.12 5.36 -6.77
C LEU A 102 -9.80 5.87 -8.17
N GLU A 103 -8.84 6.79 -8.29
CA GLU A 103 -8.34 7.27 -9.58
C GLU A 103 -7.79 6.14 -10.46
N LEU A 104 -7.33 5.04 -9.86
CA LEU A 104 -6.80 3.88 -10.59
C LEU A 104 -7.90 2.92 -11.05
N ARG A 105 -9.11 2.99 -10.49
CA ARG A 105 -10.15 1.97 -10.61
C ARG A 105 -10.49 1.57 -12.05
N ASP A 106 -10.52 2.53 -12.96
CA ASP A 106 -11.00 2.33 -14.32
C ASP A 106 -9.89 1.97 -15.32
N TYR A 107 -8.63 1.87 -14.88
CA TYR A 107 -7.51 1.49 -15.77
C TYR A 107 -7.40 -0.01 -16.01
N HIS A 108 -7.72 -0.85 -15.02
CA HIS A 108 -7.65 -2.30 -15.13
C HIS A 108 -8.49 -3.00 -14.05
N THR A 109 -8.91 -4.23 -14.31
CA THR A 109 -9.77 -5.02 -13.40
C THR A 109 -9.13 -5.30 -12.05
N GLU A 110 -7.80 -5.48 -11.93
CA GLU A 110 -7.17 -5.60 -10.60
C GLU A 110 -7.31 -4.35 -9.76
N TYR A 111 -7.41 -3.16 -10.37
CA TYR A 111 -7.55 -1.92 -9.60
C TYR A 111 -8.97 -1.77 -9.07
N ARG A 112 -9.97 -2.25 -9.80
CA ARG A 112 -11.34 -2.36 -9.29
C ARG A 112 -11.37 -3.28 -8.06
N TRP A 113 -10.81 -4.47 -8.18
CA TRP A 113 -10.69 -5.41 -7.06
C TRP A 113 -9.92 -4.81 -5.86
N ALA A 114 -8.84 -4.07 -6.12
CA ALA A 114 -8.05 -3.41 -5.07
C ALA A 114 -8.87 -2.35 -4.32
N ASN A 115 -9.67 -1.55 -5.04
CA ASN A 115 -10.61 -0.61 -4.44
C ASN A 115 -11.64 -1.33 -3.60
N ASP A 116 -12.31 -2.34 -4.17
CA ASP A 116 -13.39 -3.07 -3.51
C ASP A 116 -12.91 -3.70 -2.18
N ILE A 117 -11.71 -4.29 -2.17
CA ILE A 117 -11.11 -4.83 -0.94
C ILE A 117 -10.82 -3.75 0.08
N ALA A 118 -10.23 -2.63 -0.34
CA ALA A 118 -9.88 -1.57 0.60
C ALA A 118 -11.14 -1.05 1.31
N GLU A 119 -12.22 -0.81 0.56
CA GLU A 119 -13.50 -0.39 1.09
C GLU A 119 -14.13 -1.45 2.01
N GLU A 120 -14.16 -2.73 1.58
CA GLU A 120 -14.72 -3.81 2.40
C GLU A 120 -13.97 -3.97 3.74
N VAL A 121 -12.65 -3.80 3.73
CA VAL A 121 -11.84 -3.86 4.95
C VAL A 121 -12.16 -2.67 5.86
N LEU A 122 -12.29 -1.46 5.33
CA LEU A 122 -12.61 -0.26 6.10
C LEU A 122 -14.01 -0.35 6.73
N ASP A 123 -15.03 -0.73 5.96
CA ASP A 123 -16.40 -0.87 6.45
C ASP A 123 -16.49 -1.83 7.65
N LYS A 124 -15.75 -2.96 7.56
CA LYS A 124 -15.67 -3.94 8.64
C LYS A 124 -14.85 -3.42 9.83
N GLN A 125 -13.80 -2.65 9.60
CA GLN A 125 -13.01 -2.03 10.68
C GLN A 125 -13.84 -0.99 11.44
N ASP A 126 -14.59 -0.15 10.74
CA ASP A 126 -15.46 0.87 11.34
C ASP A 126 -16.56 0.22 12.20
N THR A 127 -17.18 -0.85 11.68
CA THR A 127 -18.19 -1.65 12.43
C THR A 127 -17.60 -2.28 13.69
N SER A 128 -16.31 -2.61 13.68
CA SER A 128 -15.62 -3.28 14.79
C SER A 128 -14.89 -2.33 15.76
N GLN A 129 -15.18 -1.02 15.69
CA GLN A 129 -14.54 0.03 16.51
C GLN A 129 -13.01 0.06 16.39
N GLY A 130 -12.48 -0.12 15.17
CA GLY A 130 -11.05 -0.06 14.90
C GLY A 130 -10.28 -1.35 15.18
N ARG A 131 -10.95 -2.46 15.51
CA ARG A 131 -10.30 -3.77 15.55
C ARG A 131 -9.90 -4.21 14.15
N TYR A 132 -8.72 -4.81 14.04
CA TYR A 132 -8.25 -5.32 12.77
C TYR A 132 -9.11 -6.49 12.28
N VAL A 133 -9.65 -6.33 11.08
CA VAL A 133 -10.36 -7.38 10.35
C VAL A 133 -9.40 -8.49 9.97
N ASN A 134 -9.86 -9.73 10.03
CA ASN A 134 -9.14 -10.89 9.53
C ASN A 134 -9.04 -10.83 8.00
N LEU A 135 -7.95 -10.25 7.50
CA LEU A 135 -7.71 -10.09 6.07
C LEU A 135 -7.67 -11.43 5.33
N ALA A 136 -7.21 -12.50 5.98
CA ALA A 136 -7.14 -13.83 5.36
C ALA A 136 -8.53 -14.39 5.05
N GLU A 137 -9.47 -14.20 5.97
CA GLU A 137 -10.86 -14.61 5.78
C GLU A 137 -11.54 -13.77 4.70
N LEU A 138 -11.30 -12.46 4.70
CA LEU A 138 -11.84 -11.55 3.70
C LEU A 138 -11.36 -11.91 2.29
N LEU A 139 -10.05 -12.09 2.10
CA LEU A 139 -9.47 -12.43 0.80
C LEU A 139 -9.91 -13.81 0.29
N ARG A 140 -10.19 -14.78 1.18
CA ARG A 140 -10.75 -16.08 0.79
C ARG A 140 -12.18 -15.98 0.30
N ASN A 141 -12.97 -15.08 0.89
CA ASN A 141 -14.38 -14.92 0.59
C ASN A 141 -14.63 -13.93 -0.55
N SER A 142 -13.68 -13.01 -0.82
CA SER A 142 -13.74 -12.09 -1.94
C SER A 142 -13.63 -12.88 -3.25
N ARG A 143 -14.72 -12.98 -4.01
CA ARG A 143 -14.66 -13.44 -5.39
C ARG A 143 -14.21 -12.27 -6.26
N PRO A 144 -13.32 -12.48 -7.25
CA PRO A 144 -13.05 -11.46 -8.24
C PRO A 144 -14.38 -11.11 -8.92
N SER A 145 -14.74 -9.83 -8.89
CA SER A 145 -15.94 -9.34 -9.58
C SER A 145 -15.81 -9.66 -11.07
N LYS A 146 -16.83 -10.31 -11.64
CA LYS A 146 -16.86 -10.72 -13.05
C LYS A 146 -16.94 -9.52 -13.99
#